data_AF-A0A0M9E7C1-F1
#
_entry.id   AF-A0A0M9E7C1-F1
#
_cell.length_a   1.000
_cell.length_b   1.000
_cell.length_c   1.000
_cell.angle_alpha   90.00
_cell.angle_beta   90.00
_cell.angle_gamma   90.00
#
_symmetry.space_group_name_H-M   'P 1'
#
loop_
_entity.id
_entity.type
_entity.pdbx_description
1 polymer ?
#
loop_
_entity_poly.entity_id
_entity_poly.type
_entity_poly.pdbx_seq_one_letter_code
_entity_poly.pdbx_strand_id
1 'polypeptide(L)'
;MGYIQFGPSWGGALLFGYGSKEHMRITKTGLIGIGTEKPEAFLNVVNSQVTNINVLKVDFSGGHVGITNESAAIFRLTSNSGFRPLMSLNGKVVVTADGKVGIGTTKPEEILTIASNSPNVIIKSNAEFGLNGL
;
A
#
# COMPACT_ATOMS: atom_id res chain seq x y z
N MET A 1 27.64 7.00 -26.63
CA MET A 1 26.58 6.92 -25.60
C MET A 1 25.42 7.76 -26.11
N GLY A 2 24.30 7.12 -26.47
CA GLY A 2 23.16 7.81 -27.05
C GLY A 2 22.14 8.16 -25.96
N TYR A 3 21.59 9.35 -26.01
CA TYR A 3 20.34 9.67 -25.35
C TYR A 3 19.41 10.28 -26.38
N ILE A 4 18.13 9.98 -26.27
CA ILE A 4 17.09 10.69 -27.02
C ILE A 4 16.73 11.91 -26.15
N GLN A 5 17.12 13.09 -26.60
CA GLN A 5 16.78 14.35 -25.94
C GLN A 5 15.44 14.85 -26.46
N PHE A 6 14.44 14.87 -25.59
CA PHE A 6 13.23 15.65 -25.83
C PHE A 6 13.41 17.02 -25.18
N GLY A 7 13.33 18.10 -25.98
CA GLY A 7 13.41 19.46 -25.47
C GLY A 7 12.25 19.77 -24.51
N PRO A 8 12.45 20.58 -23.46
CA PRO A 8 11.37 20.90 -22.53
C PRO A 8 10.25 21.66 -23.24
N SER A 9 9.02 21.47 -22.78
CA SER A 9 7.90 22.36 -23.11
C SER A 9 8.18 23.78 -22.63
N TRP A 10 7.31 24.72 -23.02
CA TRP A 10 7.22 26.00 -22.33
C TRP A 10 7.06 25.74 -20.82
N GLY A 11 8.02 26.18 -20.00
CA GLY A 11 8.04 25.90 -18.55
C GLY A 11 9.04 24.84 -18.07
N GLY A 12 9.84 24.22 -18.94
CA GLY A 12 11.00 23.42 -18.52
C GLY A 12 10.72 21.96 -18.16
N ALA A 13 9.49 21.47 -18.38
CA ALA A 13 9.11 20.08 -18.12
C ALA A 13 9.07 19.27 -19.42
N LEU A 14 9.27 17.95 -19.33
CA LEU A 14 8.95 17.02 -20.41
C LEU A 14 7.50 16.57 -20.24
N LEU A 15 6.65 16.78 -21.26
CA LEU A 15 5.22 16.49 -21.21
C LEU A 15 4.85 15.37 -22.18
N PHE A 16 3.98 14.47 -21.75
CA PHE A 16 3.35 13.45 -22.57
C PHE A 16 1.83 13.65 -22.52
N GLY A 17 1.19 13.75 -23.68
CA GLY A 17 -0.22 14.06 -23.79
C GLY A 17 -0.84 13.70 -25.13
N TYR A 18 -2.16 13.87 -25.24
CA TYR A 18 -2.93 13.72 -26.47
C TYR A 18 -3.83 14.94 -26.66
N GLY A 19 -3.73 15.59 -27.83
CA GLY A 19 -4.37 16.88 -28.07
C GLY A 19 -3.86 17.96 -27.11
N SER A 20 -4.79 18.65 -26.43
CA SER A 20 -4.48 19.67 -25.41
C SER A 20 -4.39 19.11 -23.98
N LYS A 21 -4.54 17.80 -23.80
CA LYS A 21 -4.56 17.17 -22.48
C LYS A 21 -3.20 16.57 -22.16
N GLU A 22 -2.65 16.97 -21.01
CA GLU A 22 -1.49 16.32 -20.44
C GLU A 22 -1.89 15.05 -19.66
N HIS A 23 -1.10 14.00 -19.83
CA HIS A 23 -1.27 12.73 -19.12
C HIS A 23 -0.10 12.42 -18.17
N MET A 24 1.12 12.83 -18.52
CA MET A 24 2.32 12.64 -17.70
C MET A 24 3.30 13.81 -17.89
N ARG A 25 4.02 14.18 -16.82
CA ARG A 25 5.14 15.14 -16.87
C ARG A 25 6.37 14.66 -16.12
N ILE A 26 7.53 15.14 -16.53
CA ILE A 26 8.77 15.15 -15.74
C ILE A 26 9.18 16.61 -15.56
N THR A 27 9.20 17.10 -14.32
CA THR A 27 9.57 18.50 -14.03
C THR A 27 11.06 18.75 -14.28
N LYS A 28 11.44 20.03 -14.36
CA LYS A 28 12.86 20.44 -14.39
C LYS A 28 13.69 19.96 -13.19
N THR A 29 13.02 19.61 -12.08
CA THR A 29 13.65 19.07 -10.86
C THR A 29 13.60 17.54 -10.80
N GLY A 30 13.10 16.87 -11.83
CA GLY A 30 13.06 15.41 -11.94
C GLY A 30 11.86 14.73 -11.29
N LEU A 31 10.82 15.47 -10.90
CA LEU A 31 9.61 14.88 -10.33
C LEU A 31 8.69 14.37 -11.46
N ILE A 32 8.17 13.16 -11.33
CA ILE A 32 7.27 12.53 -12.29
C ILE A 32 5.83 12.69 -11.81
N GLY A 33 4.98 13.33 -12.61
CA GLY A 33 3.54 13.43 -12.39
C GLY A 33 2.78 12.59 -13.41
N ILE A 34 1.77 11.83 -12.99
CA ILE A 34 0.79 11.18 -13.87
C ILE A 34 -0.60 11.65 -13.43
N GLY A 35 -1.34 12.32 -14.32
CA GLY A 35 -2.64 12.90 -14.00
C GLY A 35 -2.61 14.12 -13.05
N THR A 36 -1.44 14.71 -12.81
CA THR A 36 -1.26 15.92 -12.00
C THR A 36 -0.22 16.85 -12.62
N GLU A 37 -0.52 18.16 -12.57
CA GLU A 37 0.41 19.18 -13.03
C GLU A 37 1.43 19.59 -11.96
N LYS A 38 1.15 19.29 -10.69
CA LYS A 38 1.99 19.69 -9.55
C LYS A 38 2.39 18.46 -8.77
N PRO A 39 3.40 17.69 -9.24
CA PRO A 39 3.90 16.56 -8.46
C PRO A 39 4.53 17.06 -7.16
N GLU A 40 4.07 16.54 -6.03
CA GLU A 40 4.58 16.87 -4.68
C GLU A 40 5.52 15.78 -4.12
N ALA A 41 5.76 14.74 -4.92
CA ALA A 41 6.66 13.62 -4.64
C ALA A 41 7.43 13.23 -5.91
N PHE A 42 8.50 12.44 -5.78
CA PHE A 42 9.29 11.96 -6.92
C PHE A 42 8.47 11.24 -7.99
N LEU A 43 7.45 10.49 -7.57
CA LEU A 43 6.42 9.95 -8.43
C LEU A 43 5.06 10.28 -7.80
N ASN A 44 4.29 11.17 -8.42
CA ASN A 44 2.94 11.54 -7.99
C ASN A 44 1.92 11.09 -9.04
N VAL A 45 1.10 10.09 -8.71
CA VAL A 45 0.05 9.56 -9.59
C VAL A 45 -1.30 9.94 -9.01
N VAL A 46 -2.11 10.68 -9.76
CA VAL A 46 -3.43 11.15 -9.36
C VAL A 46 -4.46 10.67 -10.39
N ASN A 47 -5.57 10.12 -9.92
CA ASN A 47 -6.70 9.73 -10.76
C ASN A 47 -7.94 10.52 -10.35
N SER A 48 -8.31 11.51 -11.16
CA SER A 48 -9.51 12.34 -10.95
C SER A 48 -10.65 12.01 -11.92
N GLN A 49 -10.48 11.03 -12.82
CA GLN A 49 -11.33 10.82 -14.00
C GLN A 49 -11.90 9.41 -14.13
N VAL A 50 -11.41 8.44 -13.35
CA VAL A 50 -11.88 7.05 -13.42
C VAL A 50 -12.45 6.65 -12.05
N THR A 51 -13.70 6.18 -12.03
CA THR A 51 -14.40 5.63 -10.85
C THR A 51 -13.77 4.34 -10.31
N ASN A 52 -12.78 3.81 -11.02
CA ASN A 52 -12.01 2.65 -10.62
C ASN A 52 -10.93 3.08 -9.62
N ILE A 53 -11.08 2.62 -8.38
CA ILE A 53 -10.36 3.02 -7.16
C ILE A 53 -8.84 2.76 -7.16
N ASN A 54 -8.30 2.09 -8.19
CA ASN A 54 -6.89 1.74 -8.25
C ASN A 54 -6.10 2.84 -8.96
N VAL A 55 -5.48 3.73 -8.19
CA VAL A 55 -4.59 4.81 -8.69
C VAL A 55 -3.26 4.26 -9.23
N LEU A 56 -2.78 3.15 -8.67
CA LEU A 56 -1.58 2.43 -9.13
C LEU A 56 -1.89 0.94 -9.16
N LYS A 57 -1.90 0.34 -10.36
CA LYS A 57 -2.00 -1.11 -10.54
C LYS A 57 -0.60 -1.69 -10.68
N VAL A 58 -0.20 -2.57 -9.77
CA VAL A 58 1.05 -3.32 -9.88
C VAL A 58 0.70 -4.81 -10.03
N ASP A 59 0.70 -5.30 -11.26
CA ASP A 59 0.43 -6.70 -11.57
C ASP A 59 1.69 -7.53 -11.30
N PHE A 60 1.67 -8.30 -10.21
CA PHE A 60 2.73 -9.26 -9.91
C PHE A 60 2.24 -10.69 -10.14
N SER A 61 2.87 -11.38 -11.09
CA SER A 61 2.93 -12.85 -11.07
C SER A 61 3.76 -13.27 -9.84
N GLY A 62 3.14 -13.34 -8.66
CA GLY A 62 3.81 -13.67 -7.38
C GLY A 62 3.53 -12.71 -6.20
N GLY A 63 2.72 -11.66 -6.44
CA GLY A 63 1.83 -11.00 -5.49
C GLY A 63 2.40 -10.36 -4.23
N HIS A 64 3.08 -9.21 -4.31
CA HIS A 64 3.13 -8.30 -3.16
C HIS A 64 3.30 -6.83 -3.55
N VAL A 65 2.40 -5.97 -3.08
CA VAL A 65 2.61 -4.52 -3.03
C VAL A 65 2.90 -4.18 -1.58
N GLY A 66 4.03 -3.52 -1.31
CA GLY A 66 4.30 -3.04 0.04
C GLY A 66 5.28 -1.90 0.11
N ILE A 67 5.12 -1.08 1.15
CA ILE A 67 6.11 -0.10 1.56
C ILE A 67 7.06 -0.85 2.49
N THR A 68 8.28 -1.10 2.02
CA THR A 68 9.33 -1.78 2.80
C THR A 68 10.46 -0.81 3.08
N ASN A 69 10.89 -0.73 4.33
CA ASN A 69 12.23 -0.27 4.66
C ASN A 69 13.13 -1.52 4.72
N GLU A 70 14.43 -1.40 4.46
CA GLU A 70 15.40 -2.51 4.30
C GLU A 70 15.32 -3.60 5.40
N SER A 71 14.81 -3.26 6.59
CA SER A 71 14.65 -4.18 7.73
C SER A 71 13.20 -4.62 8.03
N ALA A 72 12.19 -4.07 7.34
CA ALA A 72 10.78 -4.22 7.73
C ALA A 72 9.78 -3.78 6.65
N ALA A 73 8.72 -4.58 6.43
CA ALA A 73 7.53 -4.10 5.72
C ALA A 73 6.68 -3.23 6.67
N ILE A 74 6.38 -1.99 6.27
CA ILE A 74 5.47 -1.07 6.98
C ILE A 74 4.01 -1.43 6.67
N PHE A 75 3.74 -1.80 5.42
CA PHE A 75 2.45 -2.26 4.95
C PHE A 75 2.68 -3.14 3.72
N ARG A 76 2.11 -4.34 3.68
CA ARG A 76 2.25 -5.28 2.57
C ARG A 76 0.93 -6.00 2.35
N LEU A 77 0.33 -5.84 1.18
CA LEU A 77 -0.81 -6.62 0.74
C LEU A 77 -0.31 -7.69 -0.23
N THR A 78 -0.57 -8.95 0.10
CA THR A 78 -0.24 -10.12 -0.73
C THR A 78 -1.54 -10.77 -1.17
N SER A 79 -1.66 -11.09 -2.46
CA SER A 79 -2.73 -11.94 -2.98
C SER A 79 -2.36 -13.43 -2.98
N ASN A 80 -1.12 -13.76 -2.63
CA ASN A 80 -0.63 -15.13 -2.64
C ASN A 80 -0.99 -15.82 -1.30
N SER A 81 -1.77 -16.89 -1.39
CA SER A 81 -2.22 -17.76 -0.31
C SER A 81 -1.10 -18.55 0.38
N GLY A 82 0.14 -18.48 -0.13
CA GLY A 82 1.31 -19.11 0.47
C GLY A 82 1.88 -18.34 1.65
N PHE A 83 1.38 -18.61 2.86
CA PHE A 83 2.03 -18.40 4.17
C PHE A 83 2.49 -16.96 4.53
N ARG A 84 2.14 -15.94 3.75
CA ARG A 84 2.52 -14.55 4.05
C ARG A 84 1.30 -13.79 4.56
N PRO A 85 1.40 -13.10 5.71
CA PRO A 85 0.26 -12.37 6.25
C PRO A 85 -0.17 -11.25 5.30
N LEU A 86 -1.49 -11.04 5.20
CA LEU A 86 -2.16 -9.93 4.53
C LEU A 86 -1.74 -8.56 5.08
N MET A 87 -1.27 -8.52 6.34
CA MET A 87 -0.68 -7.35 6.97
C MET A 87 0.31 -7.81 8.04
N SER A 88 1.49 -7.19 8.13
CA SER A 88 2.40 -7.36 9.28
C SER A 88 3.02 -6.04 9.65
N LEU A 89 2.84 -5.62 10.90
CA LEU A 89 3.47 -4.44 11.50
C LEU A 89 4.68 -4.87 12.34
N ASN A 90 5.71 -5.43 11.71
CA ASN A 90 6.89 -6.00 12.39
C ASN A 90 6.54 -7.02 13.49
N GLY A 91 5.53 -7.87 13.23
CA GLY A 91 5.07 -8.86 14.21
C GLY A 91 4.28 -8.29 15.39
N LYS A 92 4.10 -6.96 15.48
CA LYS A 92 3.24 -6.34 16.50
C LYS A 92 1.77 -6.60 16.23
N VAL A 93 1.36 -6.52 14.97
CA VAL A 93 0.04 -6.93 14.48
C VAL A 93 0.25 -7.71 13.19
N VAL A 94 -0.42 -8.84 13.07
CA VAL A 94 -0.39 -9.73 11.91
C VAL A 94 -1.82 -10.11 11.55
N VAL A 95 -2.20 -9.94 10.29
CA VAL A 95 -3.42 -10.52 9.73
C VAL A 95 -2.98 -11.57 8.72
N THR A 96 -3.31 -12.82 8.99
CA THR A 96 -2.92 -13.97 8.15
C THR A 96 -3.81 -14.08 6.90
N ALA A 97 -3.37 -14.86 5.91
CA ALA A 97 -4.14 -15.09 4.68
C ALA A 97 -5.47 -15.84 4.94
N ASP A 98 -5.53 -16.64 5.99
CA ASP A 98 -6.73 -17.36 6.47
C ASP A 98 -7.58 -16.53 7.44
N GLY A 99 -7.28 -15.23 7.61
CA GLY A 99 -8.13 -14.28 8.32
C GLY A 99 -7.92 -14.20 9.84
N LYS A 100 -6.92 -14.91 10.39
CA LYS A 100 -6.55 -14.82 11.80
C LYS A 100 -5.77 -13.56 12.10
N VAL A 101 -6.04 -12.94 13.25
CA VAL A 101 -5.38 -11.74 13.75
C VAL A 101 -4.45 -12.10 14.92
N GLY A 102 -3.16 -11.82 14.78
CA GLY A 102 -2.16 -11.91 15.84
C GLY A 102 -1.77 -10.51 16.32
N ILE A 103 -1.73 -10.28 17.63
CA ILE A 103 -1.11 -9.10 18.26
C ILE A 103 0.04 -9.58 19.14
N GLY A 104 1.26 -9.13 18.87
CA GLY A 104 2.47 -9.60 19.55
C GLY A 104 2.93 -11.02 19.13
N THR A 105 2.28 -11.63 18.14
CA THR A 105 2.66 -12.92 17.56
C THR A 105 2.57 -12.88 16.04
N THR A 106 3.44 -13.64 15.37
CA THR A 106 3.42 -13.83 13.92
C THR A 106 2.69 -15.11 13.48
N LYS A 107 2.30 -15.96 14.43
CA LYS A 107 1.64 -17.25 14.18
C LYS A 107 0.41 -17.40 15.09
N PRO A 108 -0.69 -16.66 14.82
CA PRO A 108 -1.94 -16.87 15.54
C PRO A 108 -2.51 -18.26 15.21
N GLU A 109 -2.82 -19.05 16.23
CA GLU A 109 -3.48 -20.36 16.07
C GLU A 109 -5.00 -20.22 16.03
N GLU A 110 -5.53 -19.20 16.72
CA GLU A 110 -6.95 -18.86 16.80
C GLU A 110 -7.31 -17.64 15.95
N ILE A 111 -8.61 -17.38 15.75
CA ILE A 111 -9.09 -16.22 14.96
C ILE A 111 -8.54 -14.88 15.50
N LEU A 112 -8.34 -14.77 16.81
CA LEU A 112 -7.64 -13.68 17.47
C LEU A 112 -6.68 -14.25 18.51
N THR A 113 -5.39 -13.99 18.36
CA THR A 113 -4.36 -14.33 19.35
C THR A 113 -3.65 -13.05 19.81
N ILE A 114 -3.62 -12.81 21.12
CA ILE A 114 -2.87 -11.69 21.73
C ILE A 114 -1.77 -12.30 22.60
N ALA A 115 -0.52 -12.21 22.15
CA ALA A 115 0.66 -12.70 22.86
C ALA A 115 1.39 -11.55 23.56
N SER A 116 1.32 -11.55 24.89
CA SER A 116 2.02 -10.59 25.77
C SER A 116 2.16 -11.22 27.16
N ASN A 117 3.18 -10.82 27.93
CA ASN A 117 3.34 -11.26 29.32
C ASN A 117 2.24 -10.72 30.25
N SER A 118 1.57 -9.62 29.86
CA SER A 118 0.51 -8.99 30.63
C SER A 118 -0.45 -8.24 29.68
N PRO A 119 -1.29 -8.94 28.91
CA PRO A 119 -2.21 -8.29 27.99
C PRO A 119 -3.34 -7.59 28.78
N ASN A 120 -3.55 -6.30 28.52
CA ASN A 120 -4.75 -5.60 28.96
C ASN A 120 -5.77 -5.62 27.82
N VAL A 121 -6.70 -6.56 27.85
CA VAL A 121 -7.74 -6.74 26.81
C VAL A 121 -9.06 -6.20 27.34
N ILE A 122 -9.59 -5.16 26.69
CA ILE A 122 -10.91 -4.61 27.00
C ILE A 122 -11.82 -4.88 25.82
N ILE A 123 -12.84 -5.71 26.04
CA ILE A 123 -13.91 -5.96 25.07
C ILE A 123 -15.14 -5.18 25.55
N LYS A 124 -15.54 -4.16 24.79
CA LYS A 124 -16.77 -3.40 25.06
C LYS A 124 -17.84 -3.88 24.09
N SER A 125 -18.97 -4.33 24.62
CA SER A 125 -20.17 -4.60 23.84
C SER A 125 -21.20 -3.52 24.11
N ASN A 126 -21.91 -3.07 23.07
CA ASN A 126 -23.08 -2.20 23.20
C ASN A 126 -24.39 -3.01 23.37
N ALA A 127 -24.29 -4.33 23.53
CA ALA A 127 -25.38 -5.28 23.73
C ALA A 127 -24.98 -6.38 24.74
N GLU A 128 -25.92 -7.26 25.13
CA GLU A 128 -25.61 -8.40 26.01
C GLU A 128 -24.45 -9.24 25.47
N PHE A 129 -23.46 -9.46 26.32
CA PHE A 129 -22.26 -10.23 25.98
C PHE A 129 -22.54 -11.71 26.21
N GLY A 130 -22.78 -12.46 25.13
CA GLY A 130 -22.87 -13.91 25.18
C GLY A 130 -21.49 -14.54 25.30
N LEU A 131 -21.08 -14.91 26.51
CA LEU A 131 -19.99 -15.87 26.69
C LEU A 131 -20.53 -17.26 26.30
N ASN A 132 -20.31 -17.67 25.06
CA ASN A 132 -20.54 -19.05 24.68
C ASN A 132 -19.41 -19.91 25.28
N GLY A 133 -19.61 -20.53 26.45
CA GLY A 133 -18.77 -21.65 26.89
C GLY A 133 -18.22 -21.64 28.33
N LEU A 134 -19.06 -21.41 29.33
CA LEU A 134 -18.90 -22.02 30.67
C LEU A 134 -20.20 -22.72 31.06
#